data_AF-A0A7R8X2R8-F1
#
_entry.id   AF-A0A7R8X2R8-F1
#
_cell.length_a   1.000
_cell.length_b   1.000
_cell.length_c   1.000
_cell.angle_alpha   90.00
_cell.angle_beta   90.00
_cell.angle_gamma   90.00
#
_symmetry.space_group_name_H-M   'P 1'
#
loop_
_entity.id
_entity.type
_entity.pdbx_description
1 polymer ?
#
loop_
_entity_poly.entity_id
_entity_poly.type
_entity_poly.pdbx_seq_one_letter_code
_entity_poly.pdbx_strand_id
1 'polypeptide(L)'
;MGETVSWRDIILVLGGLFLIYKGTSEIHEEFEGETEEQKAGRKASVAFGAVIVQIMIIDMVFSVDSIITAIGMAQHVEVMIAAVLVAVAVMYFASGPIAEFIRNHPTTKMLALAFLLLIGVSLVADGFGFHIPRGYIYFAMAFSALIEMINIAVSKRK
;
A
#
# COMPACT_ATOMS: atom_id res chain seq x y z
N MET A 1 5.68 10.00 33.42
CA MET A 1 4.32 9.55 33.06
C MET A 1 3.65 10.69 32.32
N GLY A 2 3.55 10.55 31.01
CA GLY A 2 3.12 11.61 30.11
C GLY A 2 3.63 11.33 28.71
N GLU A 3 3.38 10.12 28.20
CA GLU A 3 3.47 9.93 26.75
C GLU A 3 2.30 10.71 26.18
N THR A 4 2.59 11.92 25.72
CA THR A 4 1.67 12.67 24.88
C THR A 4 1.47 11.81 23.65
N VAL A 5 0.39 11.02 23.65
CA VAL A 5 -0.07 10.29 22.47
C VAL A 5 -0.05 11.30 21.32
N SER A 6 0.91 11.13 20.41
CA SER A 6 1.05 12.05 19.29
C SER A 6 -0.11 11.78 18.36
N TRP A 7 -0.71 12.84 17.80
CA TRP A 7 -1.73 12.69 16.76
C TRP A 7 -1.22 11.81 15.60
N ARG A 8 0.10 11.78 15.37
CA ARG A 8 0.75 10.87 14.43
C ARG A 8 0.48 9.41 14.78
N ASP A 9 0.70 9.01 16.03
CA ASP A 9 0.62 7.61 16.46
C ASP A 9 -0.81 7.08 16.35
N ILE A 10 -1.79 7.93 16.65
CA ILE A 10 -3.22 7.63 16.44
C ILE A 10 -3.50 7.37 14.96
N ILE A 11 -3.00 8.23 14.06
CA ILE A 11 -3.21 8.07 12.62
C ILE A 11 -2.50 6.81 12.10
N LEU A 12 -1.30 6.50 12.60
CA LEU A 12 -0.55 5.30 12.25
C LEU A 12 -1.31 4.02 12.64
N VAL A 13 -1.79 3.94 13.88
CA VAL A 13 -2.54 2.78 14.37
C VAL A 13 -3.87 2.63 13.65
N LEU A 14 -4.64 3.71 13.49
CA LEU A 14 -5.93 3.67 12.80
C LEU A 14 -5.76 3.33 11.31
N GLY A 15 -4.79 3.95 10.63
CA GLY A 15 -4.47 3.65 9.23
C GLY A 15 -4.01 2.21 9.03
N GLY A 16 -3.16 1.71 9.93
CA GLY A 16 -2.69 0.33 9.93
C GLY A 16 -3.80 -0.69 10.14
N LEU A 17 -4.65 -0.49 11.16
CA LEU A 17 -5.82 -1.34 11.40
C LEU A 17 -6.80 -1.34 10.23
N PHE A 18 -7.02 -0.18 9.62
CA PHE A 18 -7.88 -0.06 8.45
C PHE A 18 -7.32 -0.82 7.24
N LEU A 19 -6.01 -0.75 6.98
CA LEU A 19 -5.35 -1.55 5.95
C LEU A 19 -5.48 -3.05 6.24
N ILE A 20 -5.23 -3.49 7.48
CA ILE A 20 -5.33 -4.90 7.86
C ILE A 20 -6.76 -5.42 7.62
N TYR A 21 -7.76 -4.68 8.08
CA TYR A 21 -9.16 -5.02 7.87
C TYR A 21 -9.49 -5.11 6.38
N LYS A 22 -9.17 -4.07 5.60
CA LYS A 22 -9.46 -4.03 4.17
C LYS A 22 -8.75 -5.13 3.39
N GLY A 23 -7.46 -5.34 3.64
CA GLY A 23 -6.68 -6.39 2.97
C GLY A 23 -7.25 -7.78 3.28
N THR A 24 -7.62 -8.04 4.54
CA THR A 24 -8.20 -9.32 4.94
C THR A 24 -9.57 -9.54 4.34
N SER A 25 -10.45 -8.52 4.36
CA SER A 25 -11.76 -8.59 3.73
C SER A 25 -11.68 -8.80 2.22
N GLU A 26 -10.77 -8.10 1.53
CA GLU A 26 -10.60 -8.24 0.08
C GLU A 26 -10.07 -9.64 -0.29
N ILE A 27 -9.12 -10.16 0.49
CA ILE A 27 -8.64 -11.53 0.34
C ILE A 27 -9.80 -12.52 0.52
N HIS A 28 -10.61 -12.35 1.58
CA HIS A 28 -11.75 -13.21 1.85
C HIS A 28 -12.80 -13.16 0.73
N GLU A 29 -13.13 -11.97 0.20
CA GLU A 29 -14.03 -11.82 -0.94
C GLU A 29 -13.48 -12.48 -2.22
N GLU A 30 -12.16 -12.41 -2.47
CA GLU A 30 -11.53 -13.09 -3.60
C GLU A 30 -11.62 -14.62 -3.48
N PHE A 31 -11.48 -15.16 -2.25
CA PHE A 31 -11.59 -16.59 -1.97
C PHE A 31 -13.04 -17.11 -1.96
N GLU A 32 -14.02 -16.31 -1.52
CA GLU A 32 -15.44 -16.69 -1.56
C GLU A 32 -16.08 -16.46 -2.95
N GLY A 33 -15.49 -15.58 -3.76
CA GLY A 33 -15.93 -15.25 -5.12
C GLY A 33 -15.91 -16.40 -6.12
N GLU A 34 -15.30 -17.55 -5.79
CA GLU A 34 -15.42 -18.78 -6.60
C GLU A 34 -16.80 -19.45 -6.49
N THR A 35 -17.70 -19.02 -5.58
CA THR A 35 -19.03 -19.66 -5.38
C THR A 35 -20.23 -18.86 -5.91
N GLU A 36 -20.12 -17.55 -6.19
CA GLU A 36 -21.28 -16.71 -6.55
C GLU A 36 -21.01 -15.87 -7.82
N GLU A 37 -20.87 -16.54 -8.96
CA GLU A 37 -20.99 -15.92 -10.29
C GLU A 37 -22.42 -15.39 -10.48
N GLN A 38 -22.72 -14.14 -10.08
CA GLN A 38 -23.66 -13.26 -10.80
C GLN A 38 -23.86 -11.83 -10.25
N LYS A 39 -23.16 -11.36 -9.20
CA LYS A 39 -23.28 -9.96 -8.72
C LYS A 39 -21.97 -9.17 -8.55
N ALA A 40 -20.83 -9.76 -8.93
CA ALA A 40 -19.50 -9.31 -8.52
C ALA A 40 -18.90 -8.10 -9.29
N GLY A 41 -19.35 -7.80 -10.51
CA GLY A 41 -18.69 -6.83 -11.39
C GLY A 41 -18.68 -5.36 -10.92
N ARG A 42 -19.58 -4.97 -10.00
CA ARG A 42 -19.73 -3.58 -9.54
C ARG A 42 -19.19 -3.33 -8.14
N LYS A 43 -18.95 -4.38 -7.33
CA LYS A 43 -18.44 -4.25 -5.95
C LYS A 43 -16.91 -4.32 -5.90
N ALA A 44 -16.28 -5.23 -6.65
CA ALA A 44 -14.82 -5.37 -6.71
C ALA A 44 -14.12 -4.12 -7.29
N SER A 45 -14.72 -3.46 -8.29
CA SER A 45 -14.21 -2.19 -8.83
C SER A 45 -14.30 -1.03 -7.84
N VAL A 46 -15.30 -1.04 -6.96
CA VAL A 46 -15.49 -0.03 -5.91
C VAL A 46 -14.51 -0.26 -4.77
N ALA A 47 -14.23 -1.51 -4.42
CA ALA A 47 -13.29 -1.88 -3.37
C ALA A 47 -11.83 -1.57 -3.72
N PHE A 48 -11.41 -1.85 -4.96
CA PHE A 48 -10.06 -1.53 -5.46
C PHE A 48 -9.83 -0.01 -5.58
N GLY A 49 -10.83 0.73 -6.06
CA GLY A 49 -10.77 2.20 -6.10
C GLY A 49 -10.66 2.82 -4.70
N ALA A 50 -11.39 2.28 -3.73
CA ALA A 50 -11.30 2.73 -2.34
C ALA A 50 -9.92 2.46 -1.73
N VAL A 51 -9.29 1.32 -2.05
CA VAL A 51 -7.93 0.98 -1.61
C VAL A 51 -6.89 1.93 -2.22
N ILE A 52 -7.02 2.27 -3.50
CA ILE A 52 -6.11 3.26 -4.14
C ILE A 52 -6.25 4.64 -3.49
N VAL A 53 -7.49 5.11 -3.29
CA VAL A 53 -7.75 6.40 -2.62
C VAL A 53 -7.21 6.39 -1.19
N GLN A 54 -7.29 5.26 -0.50
CA GLN A 54 -6.75 5.08 0.83
C GLN A 54 -5.22 5.06 0.85
N ILE A 55 -4.56 4.37 -0.10
CA ILE A 55 -3.10 4.43 -0.28
C ILE A 55 -2.68 5.87 -0.54
N MET A 56 -3.41 6.62 -1.37
CA MET A 56 -3.14 8.05 -1.58
C MET A 56 -3.27 8.86 -0.29
N ILE A 57 -4.30 8.62 0.54
CA ILE A 57 -4.46 9.32 1.82
C ILE A 57 -3.31 8.97 2.79
N ILE A 58 -2.92 7.70 2.86
CA ILE A 58 -1.82 7.24 3.71
C ILE A 58 -0.48 7.77 3.21
N ASP A 59 -0.23 7.75 1.90
CA ASP A 59 0.94 8.34 1.26
C ASP A 59 0.98 9.84 1.45
N MET A 60 -0.17 10.54 1.43
CA MET A 60 -0.25 11.97 1.78
C MET A 60 0.15 12.21 3.25
N VAL A 61 -0.31 11.42 4.20
CA VAL A 61 0.07 11.59 5.62
C VAL A 61 1.54 11.24 5.86
N PHE A 62 2.02 10.15 5.26
CA PHE A 62 3.40 9.70 5.39
C PHE A 62 4.40 10.60 4.68
N SER A 63 4.03 11.07 3.49
CA SER A 63 4.79 12.08 2.78
C SER A 63 4.84 13.31 3.64
N VAL A 64 3.74 13.79 4.25
CA VAL A 64 3.77 14.98 5.13
C VAL A 64 4.71 14.82 6.33
N ASP A 65 4.76 13.69 7.04
CA ASP A 65 5.71 13.49 8.17
C ASP A 65 7.16 13.37 7.68
N SER A 66 7.40 12.63 6.59
CA SER A 66 8.73 12.47 5.98
C SER A 66 9.24 13.77 5.35
N ILE A 67 8.33 14.57 4.78
CA ILE A 67 8.52 15.92 4.25
C ILE A 67 8.80 16.85 5.42
N ILE A 68 7.99 16.91 6.47
CA ILE A 68 8.21 17.82 7.61
C ILE A 68 9.53 17.48 8.31
N THR A 69 9.86 16.20 8.46
CA THR A 69 11.15 15.74 8.99
C THR A 69 12.30 16.12 8.03
N ALA A 70 12.10 16.02 6.72
CA ALA A 70 13.06 16.46 5.73
C ALA A 70 13.18 17.99 5.65
N ILE A 71 12.11 18.78 5.78
CA ILE A 71 12.12 20.26 5.86
C ILE A 71 12.89 20.68 7.11
N GLY A 72 12.71 19.97 8.23
CA GLY A 72 13.46 20.18 9.47
C GLY A 72 14.96 19.91 9.34
N MET A 73 15.38 19.16 8.31
CA MET A 73 16.78 18.78 8.05
C MET A 73 17.38 19.35 6.75
N ALA A 74 16.57 19.85 5.80
CA ALA A 74 16.99 20.26 4.46
C ALA A 74 16.63 21.73 4.20
N GLN A 75 17.63 22.48 3.73
CA GLN A 75 17.54 23.93 3.54
C GLN A 75 16.69 24.37 2.33
N HIS A 76 16.11 23.44 1.55
CA HIS A 76 15.45 23.73 0.28
C HIS A 76 14.07 23.07 0.14
N VAL A 77 13.05 23.71 0.73
CA VAL A 77 11.64 23.30 0.67
C VAL A 77 11.12 23.17 -0.78
N GLU A 78 11.60 24.03 -1.67
CA GLU A 78 11.23 24.08 -3.09
C GLU A 78 11.50 22.75 -3.82
N VAL A 79 12.67 22.14 -3.57
CA VAL A 79 13.10 20.90 -4.21
C VAL A 79 12.20 19.74 -3.80
N MET A 80 11.82 19.71 -2.52
CA MET A 80 10.98 18.65 -1.98
C MET A 80 9.53 18.76 -2.47
N ILE A 81 8.96 19.96 -2.58
CA ILE A 81 7.64 20.17 -3.20
C ILE A 81 7.68 19.70 -4.66
N ALA A 82 8.72 20.06 -5.42
CA ALA A 82 8.90 19.62 -6.79
C ALA A 82 8.98 18.08 -6.89
N ALA A 83 9.74 17.43 -5.99
CA ALA A 83 9.87 15.97 -5.96
C ALA A 83 8.53 15.26 -5.73
N VAL A 84 7.72 15.76 -4.78
CA VAL A 84 6.39 15.19 -4.48
C VAL A 84 5.45 15.35 -5.67
N LEU A 85 5.41 16.53 -6.28
CA LEU A 85 4.58 16.78 -7.47
C LEU A 85 4.96 15.86 -8.63
N VAL A 86 6.26 15.66 -8.87
CA VAL A 86 6.75 14.72 -9.88
C VAL A 86 6.36 13.29 -9.55
N ALA A 87 6.51 12.86 -8.29
CA ALA A 87 6.13 11.50 -7.87
C ALA A 87 4.63 11.23 -8.07
N VAL A 88 3.76 12.17 -7.66
CA VAL A 88 2.30 12.07 -7.85
C VAL A 88 1.95 12.05 -9.34
N ALA A 89 2.58 12.89 -10.15
CA ALA A 89 2.35 12.91 -11.60
C ALA A 89 2.72 11.56 -12.24
N VAL A 90 3.90 11.01 -11.92
CA VAL A 90 4.33 9.69 -12.40
C VAL A 90 3.36 8.60 -11.97
N MET A 91 2.92 8.61 -10.71
CA MET A 91 1.94 7.65 -10.19
C MET A 91 0.61 7.73 -10.94
N TYR A 92 0.10 8.95 -11.20
CA TYR A 92 -1.13 9.15 -11.93
C TYR A 92 -1.06 8.57 -13.35
N PHE A 93 0.01 8.88 -14.11
CA PHE A 93 0.21 8.34 -15.45
C PHE A 93 0.42 6.81 -15.47
N ALA A 94 1.08 6.27 -14.45
CA ALA A 94 1.36 4.83 -14.35
C ALA A 94 0.16 4.01 -13.82
N SER A 95 -0.79 4.64 -13.13
CA SER A 95 -1.90 3.95 -12.45
C SER A 95 -2.75 3.08 -13.37
N GLY A 96 -3.07 3.56 -14.57
CA GLY A 96 -3.85 2.82 -15.57
C GLY A 96 -3.17 1.52 -16.01
N PRO A 97 -1.94 1.59 -16.57
CA PRO A 97 -1.17 0.41 -16.94
C PRO A 97 -0.93 -0.57 -15.79
N ILE A 98 -0.64 -0.07 -14.58
CA ILE A 98 -0.44 -0.91 -13.39
C ILE A 98 -1.73 -1.65 -13.02
N ALA A 99 -2.87 -0.94 -13.00
CA ALA A 99 -4.16 -1.54 -12.69
C ALA A 99 -4.56 -2.63 -13.69
N GLU A 100 -4.28 -2.43 -14.98
CA GLU A 100 -4.54 -3.44 -16.01
C GLU A 100 -3.62 -4.67 -15.85
N PHE A 101 -2.34 -4.45 -15.54
CA PHE A 101 -1.39 -5.54 -15.28
C PHE A 101 -1.84 -6.41 -14.09
N ILE A 102 -2.26 -5.79 -12.98
CA ILE A 102 -2.75 -6.47 -11.79
C ILE A 102 -4.03 -7.27 -12.09
N ARG A 103 -4.97 -6.70 -12.85
CA ARG A 103 -6.21 -7.38 -13.24
C ARG A 103 -5.96 -8.62 -14.11
N ASN A 104 -4.94 -8.59 -14.96
CA ASN A 104 -4.61 -9.69 -15.86
C ASN A 104 -3.82 -10.82 -15.17
N HIS A 105 -3.29 -10.60 -13.95
CA HIS A 105 -2.50 -11.58 -13.20
C HIS A 105 -3.05 -11.73 -11.77
N PRO A 106 -3.95 -12.71 -11.52
CA PRO A 106 -4.59 -12.90 -10.21
C PRO A 106 -3.59 -13.08 -9.05
N THR A 107 -2.47 -13.77 -9.29
CA THR A 107 -1.40 -13.95 -8.31
C THR A 107 -0.74 -12.62 -7.93
N THR A 108 -0.63 -11.68 -8.87
CA THR A 108 -0.11 -10.33 -8.62
C THR A 108 -1.08 -9.48 -7.81
N LYS A 109 -2.40 -9.63 -8.05
CA LYS A 109 -3.42 -8.99 -7.22
C LYS A 109 -3.32 -9.46 -5.77
N MET A 110 -3.20 -10.77 -5.55
CA MET A 110 -2.99 -11.34 -4.21
C MET A 110 -1.69 -10.85 -3.57
N LEU A 111 -0.61 -10.73 -4.34
CA LEU A 111 0.65 -10.17 -3.87
C LEU A 111 0.50 -8.70 -3.41
N ALA A 112 -0.23 -7.89 -4.16
CA ALA A 112 -0.50 -6.49 -3.79
C ALA A 112 -1.31 -6.39 -2.49
N LEU A 113 -2.32 -7.25 -2.28
CA LEU A 113 -3.07 -7.32 -1.04
C LEU A 113 -2.20 -7.79 0.14
N ALA A 114 -1.28 -8.71 -0.08
CA ALA A 114 -0.31 -9.13 0.93
C ALA A 114 0.65 -7.99 1.32
N PHE A 115 1.11 -7.18 0.36
CA PHE A 115 1.92 -5.99 0.66
C PHE A 115 1.12 -4.95 1.45
N LEU A 116 -0.15 -4.77 1.11
CA LEU A 116 -1.06 -3.89 1.86
C LEU A 116 -1.18 -4.34 3.32
N LEU A 117 -1.35 -5.64 3.58
CA LEU A 117 -1.36 -6.21 4.93
C LEU A 117 -0.02 -6.00 5.65
N LEU A 118 1.11 -6.28 4.99
CA LEU A 118 2.44 -6.12 5.55
C LEU A 118 2.69 -4.66 5.98
N ILE A 119 2.32 -3.70 5.13
CA ILE A 119 2.39 -2.28 5.44
C ILE A 119 1.45 -1.96 6.61
N GLY A 120 0.21 -2.45 6.58
CA GLY A 120 -0.75 -2.26 7.68
C GLY A 120 -0.22 -2.70 9.04
N VAL A 121 0.38 -3.88 9.11
CA VAL A 121 1.04 -4.40 10.32
C VAL A 121 2.22 -3.51 10.73
N SER A 122 3.05 -3.07 9.77
CA SER A 122 4.15 -2.16 10.06
C SER A 122 3.66 -0.82 10.61
N LEU A 123 2.54 -0.28 10.12
CA LEU A 123 1.99 0.99 10.61
C LEU A 123 1.49 0.88 12.05
N VAL A 124 0.80 -0.22 12.36
CA VAL A 124 0.36 -0.50 13.73
C VAL A 124 1.58 -0.64 14.64
N ALA A 125 2.62 -1.36 14.22
CA ALA A 125 3.85 -1.53 14.98
C ALA A 125 4.55 -0.18 15.24
N ASP A 126 4.74 0.64 14.19
CA ASP A 126 5.34 1.98 14.30
C ASP A 126 4.50 2.88 15.25
N GLY A 127 3.17 2.81 15.17
CA GLY A 127 2.26 3.58 16.03
C GLY A 127 2.26 3.15 17.51
N PHE A 128 2.67 1.92 17.83
CA PHE A 128 2.94 1.46 19.20
C PHE A 128 4.40 1.65 19.63
N GLY A 129 5.23 2.30 18.81
CA GLY A 129 6.65 2.53 19.09
C GLY A 129 7.58 1.38 18.72
N PHE A 130 7.04 0.26 18.21
CA PHE A 130 7.83 -0.86 17.69
C PHE A 130 8.26 -0.56 16.25
N HIS A 131 9.41 0.10 16.11
CA HIS A 131 9.94 0.46 14.81
C HIS A 131 10.49 -0.78 14.09
N ILE A 132 9.76 -1.25 13.09
CA ILE A 132 10.26 -2.33 12.22
C ILE A 132 11.28 -1.71 11.25
N PRO A 133 12.53 -2.19 11.20
CA PRO A 133 13.51 -1.62 10.28
C PRO A 133 13.02 -1.76 8.84
N ARG A 134 12.85 -0.62 8.15
CA ARG A 134 12.30 -0.51 6.79
C ARG A 134 12.97 -1.46 5.80
N GLY A 135 14.27 -1.73 5.98
CA GLY A 135 15.04 -2.66 5.15
C GLY A 135 14.45 -4.08 5.09
N TYR A 136 13.89 -4.60 6.19
CA TYR A 136 13.24 -5.92 6.19
C TYR A 136 11.97 -5.92 5.34
N ILE A 137 11.17 -4.86 5.44
CA ILE A 137 9.93 -4.72 4.66
C ILE A 137 10.25 -4.57 3.17
N TYR A 138 11.23 -3.73 2.83
CA TYR A 138 11.67 -3.54 1.44
C TYR A 138 12.26 -4.82 0.86
N PHE A 139 13.06 -5.54 1.63
CA PHE A 139 13.59 -6.84 1.22
C PHE A 139 12.48 -7.85 0.96
N ALA A 140 11.50 -7.96 1.87
CA ALA A 140 10.36 -8.86 1.70
C ALA A 140 9.55 -8.51 0.43
N MET A 141 9.22 -7.24 0.21
CA MET A 141 8.49 -6.81 -0.99
C MET A 141 9.27 -7.08 -2.28
N ALA A 142 10.56 -6.75 -2.30
CA ALA A 142 11.42 -6.99 -3.48
C ALA A 142 11.57 -8.48 -3.78
N PHE A 143 11.81 -9.30 -2.75
CA PHE A 143 11.91 -10.76 -2.90
C PHE A 143 10.61 -11.35 -3.43
N SER A 144 9.46 -11.01 -2.83
CA SER A 144 8.16 -11.49 -3.28
C SER A 144 7.82 -11.05 -4.71
N ALA A 145 8.13 -9.81 -5.09
CA ALA A 145 7.95 -9.33 -6.47
C ALA A 145 8.84 -10.09 -7.46
N LEU A 146 10.09 -10.41 -7.08
CA LEU A 146 10.98 -11.22 -7.91
C LEU A 146 10.41 -12.62 -8.14
N ILE A 147 9.93 -13.26 -7.07
CA ILE A 147 9.32 -14.59 -7.16
C ILE A 147 8.07 -14.55 -8.06
N GLU A 148 7.24 -13.52 -7.93
CA GLU A 148 6.04 -13.37 -8.77
C GLU A 148 6.38 -13.11 -10.24
N MET A 149 7.44 -12.33 -10.54
CA MET A 149 7.93 -12.16 -11.90
C MET A 149 8.35 -13.50 -12.52
N ILE A 150 9.04 -14.36 -11.74
CA ILE A 150 9.40 -15.71 -12.18
C ILE A 150 8.15 -16.56 -12.40
N ASN A 151 7.18 -16.49 -11.48
CA ASN A 151 5.91 -17.23 -11.57
C ASN A 151 5.13 -16.88 -12.85
N ILE A 152 4.99 -15.59 -13.16
CA ILE A 152 4.34 -15.12 -14.40
C ILE A 152 5.12 -15.60 -15.64
N ALA A 153 6.46 -15.50 -15.61
CA ALA A 153 7.30 -15.91 -16.73
C ALA A 153 7.20 -17.41 -17.02
N VAL A 154 7.05 -18.24 -15.99
CA VAL A 154 6.86 -19.69 -16.11
C VAL A 154 5.43 -20.01 -16.58
N SER A 155 4.42 -19.33 -16.05
CA SER A 155 3.02 -19.52 -16.43
C SER A 155 2.78 -19.26 -17.93
N LYS A 156 3.45 -18.27 -18.52
CA LYS A 156 3.39 -17.99 -19.97
C LYS A 156 3.98 -19.08 -20.89
N ARG A 157 4.71 -20.07 -20.36
CA ARG A 157 5.31 -21.16 -21.15
C ARG A 157 4.45 -22.42 -21.23
N LYS A 158 3.33 -22.48 -20.51
CA LYS A 158 2.28 -23.51 -20.69
C LYS A 158 1.22 -23.01 -21.65
#